data_AF-A0A534R8A7-F1
#
_entry.id   AF-A0A534R8A7-F1
#
_cell.length_a   1.000
_cell.length_b   1.000
_cell.length_c   1.000
_cell.angle_alpha   90.00
_cell.angle_beta   90.00
_cell.angle_gamma   90.00
#
_symmetry.space_group_name_H-M   'P 1'
#
loop_
_entity.id
_entity.type
_entity.pdbx_description
1 polymer ?
#
loop_
_entity_poly.entity_id
_entity_poly.type
_entity_poly.pdbx_seq_one_letter_code
_entity_poly.pdbx_strand_id
1 'polypeptide(L)' 'TDPELATRAGRSARHDRLDVELSAWCAARERDTLVDLLLGGGIPAAPVLHPREAAANLQMRARGFFEAETHPVTGAN' A
#
# COMPACT_ATOMS: atom_id res chain seq x y z
N THR A 1 26.38 -7.43 -6.53
CA THR A 1 25.57 -8.05 -5.48
C THR A 1 26.28 -7.82 -4.16
N ASP A 2 25.58 -7.25 -3.17
CA ASP A 2 26.12 -7.00 -1.82
C ASP A 2 25.90 -8.26 -0.95
N PRO A 3 26.96 -8.97 -0.52
CA PRO A 3 26.83 -10.18 0.29
C PRO A 3 26.10 -9.94 1.61
N GLU A 4 26.17 -8.73 2.17
CA GLU A 4 25.56 -8.40 3.45
C GLU A 4 24.03 -8.35 3.38
N LEU A 5 23.46 -8.17 2.19
CA LEU A 5 22.01 -8.12 1.96
C LEU A 5 21.43 -9.46 1.50
N ALA A 6 22.27 -10.48 1.31
CA ALA A 6 21.85 -11.80 0.82
C ALA A 6 20.94 -12.53 1.82
N THR A 7 21.12 -12.31 3.12
CA THR A 7 20.34 -12.97 4.18
C THR A 7 19.27 -12.05 4.77
N ARG A 8 18.23 -12.65 5.37
CA ARG A 8 17.21 -11.89 6.09
C ARG A 8 17.79 -11.09 7.26
N ALA A 9 18.65 -11.71 8.08
CA ALA A 9 19.34 -11.04 9.19
C ALA A 9 20.23 -9.89 8.68
N GLY A 10 20.88 -10.14 7.55
CA GLY A 10 21.53 -9.17 6.68
C GLY A 10 20.70 -7.90 6.52
N ARG A 11 19.61 -8.02 5.76
CA ARG A 11 18.69 -6.90 5.48
C ARG A 11 18.11 -6.25 6.73
N SER A 12 17.75 -7.03 7.75
CA SER A 12 17.17 -6.50 8.99
C SER A 12 18.12 -5.58 9.75
N ALA A 13 19.42 -5.93 9.84
CA ALA A 13 20.39 -5.08 10.54
C ALA A 13 20.73 -3.79 9.77
N ARG A 14 20.33 -3.69 8.50
CA ARG A 14 20.56 -2.56 7.61
C ARG A 14 19.26 -1.93 7.11
N HIS A 15 18.15 -2.20 7.79
CA HIS A 15 16.82 -1.80 7.33
C HIS A 15 16.70 -0.28 7.14
N ASP A 16 17.28 0.55 8.02
CA ASP A 16 17.28 2.02 7.85
C ASP A 16 17.88 2.45 6.50
N ARG A 17 19.00 1.86 6.10
CA ARG A 17 19.63 2.14 4.79
C ARG A 17 18.72 1.69 3.65
N LEU A 18 18.15 0.50 3.75
CA LEU A 18 17.23 -0.02 2.74
C LEU A 18 15.99 0.86 2.61
N ASP A 19 15.43 1.32 3.72
CA ASP A 19 14.24 2.17 3.74
C ASP A 19 14.52 3.52 3.08
N VAL A 20 15.69 4.12 3.30
CA VAL A 20 16.11 5.35 2.61
C VAL A 20 16.23 5.13 1.10
N GLU A 21 16.94 4.09 0.67
CA GLU A 21 17.14 3.80 -0.76
C GLU A 21 15.83 3.44 -1.46
N LEU A 22 14.99 2.60 -0.85
CA LEU A 22 13.67 2.23 -1.38
C LEU A 22 12.73 3.42 -1.42
N SER A 23 12.73 4.27 -0.39
CA SER A 23 11.90 5.48 -0.37
C SER A 23 12.26 6.44 -1.50
N ALA A 24 13.55 6.70 -1.71
CA ALA A 24 14.01 7.55 -2.80
C ALA A 24 13.64 6.97 -4.17
N TRP A 25 13.74 5.65 -4.34
CA TRP A 25 13.37 4.97 -5.57
C TRP A 25 11.85 4.99 -5.81
N CYS A 26 11.03 4.76 -4.79
CA CYS A 26 9.57 4.84 -4.88
C CYS A 26 9.08 6.27 -5.15
N ALA A 27 9.68 7.28 -4.51
CA ALA A 27 9.24 8.68 -4.63
C ALA A 27 9.37 9.26 -6.04
N ALA A 28 10.26 8.72 -6.86
CA ALA A 28 10.45 9.15 -8.24
C ALA A 28 9.41 8.56 -9.23
N ARG A 29 8.42 7.80 -8.75
CA ARG A 29 7.47 7.03 -9.58
C ARG A 29 6.03 7.29 -9.14
N GLU A 30 5.12 7.22 -10.09
CA GLU A 30 3.67 7.29 -9.82
C GLU A 30 3.23 6.01 -9.09
N ARG A 31 2.37 6.16 -8.07
CA ARG A 31 1.99 5.12 -7.11
C ARG A 31 1.37 3.90 -7.79
N ASP A 32 0.34 4.11 -8.61
CA ASP A 32 -0.45 3.00 -9.16
C ASP A 32 0.35 2.26 -10.23
N THR A 33 1.07 2.99 -11.07
CA THR A 33 2.04 2.44 -12.02
C THR A 33 3.11 1.59 -11.34
N LEU A 34 3.60 2.04 -10.18
CA LEU A 34 4.59 1.31 -9.40
C LEU A 34 4.01 0.03 -8.79
N VAL A 35 2.80 0.09 -8.28
CA VAL A 35 2.10 -1.11 -7.75
C VAL A 35 1.94 -2.14 -8.86
N ASP A 36 1.48 -1.75 -10.05
CA ASP A 36 1.34 -2.65 -11.19
C ASP A 36 2.67 -3.27 -11.61
N LEU A 37 3.75 -2.48 -11.62
CA LEU A 37 5.10 -2.97 -11.90
C LEU A 37 5.55 -4.05 -10.90
N LEU A 38 5.38 -3.78 -9.60
CA LEU A 38 5.79 -4.71 -8.54
C LEU A 38 4.96 -6.00 -8.59
N LEU A 39 3.64 -5.89 -8.74
CA LEU A 39 2.74 -7.04 -8.87
C LEU A 39 3.07 -7.87 -10.11
N GLY A 40 3.33 -7.23 -11.25
CA GLY A 40 3.77 -7.90 -12.48
C GLY A 40 5.11 -8.63 -12.31
N GLY A 41 5.97 -8.17 -11.40
CA GLY A 41 7.20 -8.83 -11.00
C GLY A 41 7.03 -9.90 -9.91
N GLY A 42 5.80 -10.18 -9.46
CA GLY A 42 5.52 -11.14 -8.39
C GLY A 42 5.81 -10.60 -6.98
N ILE A 43 6.02 -9.30 -6.82
CA ILE A 43 6.24 -8.63 -5.53
C ILE A 43 4.89 -8.11 -5.04
N PRO A 44 4.35 -8.61 -3.91
CA PRO A 44 3.09 -8.10 -3.37
C PRO A 44 3.22 -6.63 -2.95
N ALA A 45 2.42 -5.76 -3.58
CA ALA A 45 2.33 -4.35 -3.26
C ALA A 45 0.88 -3.86 -3.45
N ALA A 46 0.50 -2.80 -2.76
CA ALA A 46 -0.80 -2.17 -2.88
C ALA A 46 -0.69 -0.66 -2.59
N PRO A 47 -1.58 0.16 -3.17
CA PRO A 47 -1.61 1.58 -2.86
C PRO A 47 -2.08 1.78 -1.41
N VAL A 48 -1.43 2.71 -0.71
CA VAL A 48 -1.95 3.24 0.55
C VAL A 48 -3.09 4.20 0.20
N LEU A 49 -4.29 3.89 0.71
CA LEU A 49 -5.50 4.67 0.48
C LEU A 49 -5.72 5.68 1.61
N HIS A 50 -6.16 6.88 1.26
CA HIS A 50 -6.69 7.81 2.25
C HIS A 50 -8.00 7.23 2.82
N PRO A 51 -8.31 7.37 4.12
CA PRO A 51 -9.53 6.78 4.70
C PRO A 51 -10.83 7.05 3.94
N ARG A 52 -11.00 8.25 3.38
CA ARG A 52 -12.13 8.63 2.52
C ARG A 52 -12.27 7.82 1.22
N GLU A 53 -11.19 7.23 0.73
CA GLU A 53 -11.17 6.42 -0.50
C GLU A 53 -11.58 4.96 -0.21
N ALA A 54 -11.58 4.54 1.06
CA ALA A 54 -11.92 3.17 1.43
C ALA A 54 -13.31 2.77 0.94
N ALA A 55 -14.32 3.62 1.15
CA ALA A 55 -15.69 3.36 0.68
C ALA A 55 -15.81 3.26 -0.85
N ALA A 56 -14.89 3.88 -1.60
CA ALA A 56 -14.83 3.81 -3.05
C ALA A 56 -14.03 2.61 -3.57
N ASN A 57 -13.29 1.91 -2.71
CA ASN A 57 -12.50 0.75 -3.10
C ASN A 57 -13.39 -0.35 -3.70
N LEU A 58 -13.01 -0.85 -4.89
CA LEU A 58 -13.82 -1.81 -5.65
C LEU A 58 -14.08 -3.10 -4.88
N GLN A 59 -13.10 -3.61 -4.13
CA GLN A 59 -13.28 -4.84 -3.35
C GLN A 59 -14.21 -4.62 -2.15
N MET A 60 -14.14 -3.45 -1.51
CA MET A 60 -15.05 -3.11 -0.40
C MET A 60 -16.49 -2.94 -0.90
N ARG A 61 -16.68 -2.27 -2.04
CA ARG A 61 -17.99 -2.12 -2.69
C ARG A 61 -18.58 -3.46 -3.12
N ALA A 62 -17.79 -4.30 -3.78
CA ALA A 62 -18.24 -5.60 -4.29
C ALA A 62 -18.73 -6.53 -3.18
N ARG A 63 -18.27 -6.32 -1.94
CA ARG A 63 -18.60 -7.15 -0.78
C ARG A 63 -19.66 -6.52 0.13
N GLY A 64 -20.18 -5.34 -0.22
CA GLY A 64 -21.10 -4.60 0.65
C GLY A 64 -20.49 -4.27 2.01
N PHE A 65 -19.18 -4.00 2.07
CA PHE A 65 -18.46 -3.88 3.34
C PHE A 65 -18.93 -2.68 4.19
N PHE A 66 -19.37 -1.61 3.55
CA PHE A 66 -19.93 -0.43 4.21
C PHE A 66 -21.42 -0.31 3.90
N GLU A 67 -22.19 0.03 4.91
CA GLU A 67 -23.63 0.23 4.82
C GLU A 67 -23.97 1.70 5.09
N ALA A 68 -24.97 2.20 4.38
CA ALA A 68 -25.51 3.53 4.65
C ALA A 68 -26.51 3.41 5.80
N GLU A 69 -26.25 4.12 6.89
CA GLU A 69 -27.16 4.19 8.04
C GLU A 69 -27.83 5.55 8.11
N THR A 70 -29.14 5.55 8.40
CA THR A 70 -29.89 6.77 8.70
C THR A 70 -30.01 6.94 10.20
N HIS A 71 -29.28 7.90 10.75
CA HIS A 71 -29.31 8.21 12.16
C HIS A 71 -30.37 9.29 12.46
N PRO A 72 -31.20 9.14 13.51
CA PRO A 72 -32.34 10.03 13.78
C PRO A 72 -31.96 11.49 14.03
N VAL A 73 -30.70 11.77 14.38
CA VAL A 73 -30.21 13.12 14.67
C VAL A 73 -29.34 13.69 13.56
N THR A 74 -28.56 12.86 12.86
CA THR A 74 -27.53 13.33 11.91
C THR A 74 -27.89 13.04 10.45
N GLY A 75 -29.02 12.40 10.18
CA GLY A 75 -29.45 12.04 8.84
C GLY A 75 -28.76 10.78 8.31
N ALA A 76 -28.82 10.59 7.00
CA ALA A 76 -28.15 9.49 6.32
C ALA A 76 -26.69 9.84 6.03
N ASN A 77 -25.80 8.86 6.27
CA ASN A 77 -24.41 8.89 5.81
C ASN A 77 -24.30 8.41 4.35
#